data_AF-A0A2C9LSZ8-F1
#
_entry.id   AF-A0A2C9LSZ8-F1
#
_cell.length_a   1.000
_cell.length_b   1.000
_cell.length_c   1.000
_cell.angle_alpha   90.00
_cell.angle_beta   90.00
_cell.angle_gamma   90.00
#
_symmetry.space_group_name_H-M   'P 1'
#
loop_
_entity.id
_entity.type
_entity.pdbx_description
1 polymer ?
#
loop_
_entity_poly.entity_id
_entity_poly.type
_entity_poly.pdbx_seq_one_letter_code
_entity_poly.pdbx_strand_id
1 'polypeptide(L)'
;MTTDGQVLMSEPLSTVYPEAPLEPDVAFSYQTKVYFIKGSRLWSYHKNQLQTGFPKTLNREALPETPKFALQYTDSSRYPRLLLFSVRHSSFLSLS
;
A
#
# COMPACT_ATOMS: atom_id res chain seq x y z
N MET A 1 11.48 22.36 -10.90
CA MET A 1 12.39 22.72 -9.80
C MET A 1 11.67 23.78 -8.97
N THR A 2 11.45 23.53 -7.68
CA THR A 2 10.95 24.57 -6.76
C THR A 2 12.13 25.41 -6.30
N THR A 3 11.91 26.72 -6.16
CA THR A 3 12.97 27.75 -6.07
C THR A 3 13.87 27.64 -4.82
N ASP A 4 13.53 26.78 -3.86
CA ASP A 4 14.27 26.63 -2.59
C ASP A 4 15.04 25.32 -2.43
N GLY A 5 15.05 24.45 -3.44
CA GLY A 5 16.01 23.34 -3.51
C GLY A 5 16.07 22.40 -2.30
N GLN A 6 15.02 22.32 -1.46
CA GLN A 6 14.92 21.25 -0.47
C GLN A 6 14.87 19.93 -1.23
N VAL A 7 16.01 19.24 -1.27
CA VAL A 7 16.05 17.81 -1.46
C VAL A 7 15.07 17.26 -0.43
N LEU A 8 13.95 16.70 -0.88
CA LEU A 8 13.13 15.86 -0.01
C LEU A 8 14.09 14.75 0.45
N MET A 9 14.62 14.87 1.67
CA MET A 9 15.50 13.88 2.25
C MET A 9 14.70 12.58 2.28
N SER A 10 14.98 11.71 1.32
CA SER A 10 14.37 10.40 1.24
C SER A 10 15.16 9.50 2.17
N GLU A 11 14.57 9.13 3.30
CA GLU A 11 15.12 8.10 4.16
C GLU A 11 14.66 6.71 3.69
N PRO A 12 15.45 5.66 3.92
CA PRO A 12 15.00 4.29 3.70
C PRO A 12 13.70 4.00 4.48
N LEU A 13 12.78 3.24 3.88
CA LEU A 13 11.50 2.88 4.51
C LEU A 13 11.70 2.25 5.89
N SER A 14 12.72 1.41 6.03
CA SER A 14 13.08 0.72 7.28
C SER A 14 13.49 1.65 8.42
N THR A 15 13.89 2.89 8.13
CA THR A 15 14.21 3.88 9.18
C THR A 15 12.95 4.30 9.95
N VAL A 16 11.82 4.40 9.25
CA VAL A 16 10.54 4.85 9.83
C VAL A 16 9.63 3.67 10.18
N TYR A 17 9.68 2.58 9.40
CA TYR A 17 8.86 1.38 9.56
C TYR A 17 9.75 0.13 9.53
N PRO A 18 10.45 -0.20 10.63
CA PRO A 18 11.51 -1.22 10.63
C PRO A 18 11.06 -2.62 10.25
N GLU A 19 9.82 -2.99 10.57
CA GLU A 19 9.25 -4.32 10.29
C GLU A 19 8.42 -4.35 9.00
N ALA A 20 8.35 -3.23 8.27
CA ALA A 20 7.70 -3.18 6.97
C ALA A 20 8.47 -4.01 5.95
N PRO A 21 7.81 -4.53 4.91
CA PRO A 21 8.52 -5.20 3.84
C PRO A 21 9.48 -4.22 3.14
N LEU A 22 10.69 -4.69 2.79
CA LEU A 22 11.70 -3.88 2.07
C LEU A 22 11.17 -3.26 0.76
N GLU A 23 10.32 -4.02 0.07
CA GLU A 23 9.70 -3.63 -1.21
C GLU A 23 8.22 -4.01 -1.16
N PRO A 24 7.35 -3.14 -0.62
CA PRO A 24 5.91 -3.36 -0.64
C PRO A 24 5.37 -3.29 -2.07
N ASP A 25 4.36 -4.11 -2.39
CA ASP A 25 3.61 -4.00 -3.65
C ASP A 25 2.76 -2.74 -3.66
N VAL A 26 2.20 -2.36 -2.49
CA VAL A 26 1.38 -1.17 -2.31
C VAL A 26 1.63 -0.57 -0.92
N ALA A 27 1.64 0.76 -0.84
CA ALA A 27 1.58 1.51 0.41
C ALA A 27 0.42 2.51 0.35
N PHE A 28 -0.33 2.67 1.44
CA PHE A 28 -1.37 3.68 1.55
C PHE A 28 -1.59 4.09 3.01
N SER A 29 -2.11 5.29 3.22
CA SER A 29 -2.63 5.71 4.51
C SER A 29 -4.16 5.61 4.52
N TYR A 30 -4.71 5.36 5.70
CA TYR A 30 -6.15 5.50 5.93
C TYR A 30 -6.36 5.94 7.38
N GLN A 31 -7.07 7.06 7.55
CA GLN A 31 -7.19 7.75 8.83
C GLN A 31 -5.80 8.05 9.43
N THR A 32 -5.48 7.53 10.61
CA THR A 32 -4.21 7.75 11.32
C THR A 32 -3.19 6.64 11.13
N LYS A 33 -3.46 5.71 10.20
CA LYS A 33 -2.67 4.50 9.99
C LYS A 33 -2.01 4.50 8.63
N VAL A 34 -0.85 3.84 8.58
CA VAL A 34 -0.12 3.53 7.35
C VAL A 34 -0.13 2.03 7.15
N TYR A 35 -0.40 1.60 5.93
CA TYR A 35 -0.53 0.21 5.56
C TYR A 35 0.45 -0.14 4.44
N PHE A 36 1.01 -1.33 4.52
CA PHE A 36 1.85 -1.91 3.47
C PHE A 36 1.29 -3.27 3.08
N ILE A 37 1.20 -3.55 1.79
CA ILE A 37 0.84 -4.86 1.25
C ILE A 37 2.06 -5.45 0.56
N LYS A 38 2.37 -6.71 0.85
CA LYS A 38 3.32 -7.51 0.07
C LYS A 38 2.80 -8.93 -0.07
N GLY A 39 2.57 -9.37 -1.30
CA GLY A 39 1.86 -10.61 -1.62
C GLY A 39 0.52 -10.66 -0.91
N SER A 40 0.29 -11.71 -0.11
CA SER A 40 -0.94 -11.89 0.67
C SER A 40 -0.84 -11.41 2.12
N ARG A 41 0.13 -10.54 2.45
CA ARG A 41 0.33 -10.02 3.81
C ARG A 41 0.08 -8.51 3.86
N LEU A 42 -0.56 -8.09 4.94
CA LEU A 42 -0.81 -6.69 5.29
C LEU A 42 -0.04 -6.35 6.55
N TRP A 43 0.66 -5.22 6.55
CA TRP A 43 1.22 -4.56 7.72
C TRP A 43 0.36 -3.34 8.03
N SER A 44 0.18 -3.05 9.31
CA SER A 44 -0.57 -1.87 9.79
C SER A 44 0.28 -1.17 10.83
N TYR A 45 0.52 0.11 10.62
CA TYR A 45 1.28 0.99 11.51
C TYR A 45 0.37 2.09 12.04
N HIS A 46 0.55 2.42 13.32
CA HIS A 46 -0.06 3.59 13.93
C HIS A 46 1.02 4.34 14.70
N LYS A 47 1.19 5.64 14.44
CA LYS A 47 2.30 6.44 15.03
C LYS A 47 3.67 5.76 14.87
N ASN A 48 3.93 5.24 13.66
CA ASN A 48 5.16 4.53 13.29
C ASN A 48 5.44 3.24 14.10
N GLN A 49 4.47 2.72 14.84
CA GLN A 49 4.58 1.43 15.53
C GLN A 49 3.75 0.36 14.82
N LEU A 50 4.36 -0.81 14.59
CA LEU A 50 3.65 -1.96 14.05
C LEU A 50 2.54 -2.37 15.03
N GLN A 51 1.31 -2.50 14.53
CA GLN A 51 0.19 -2.89 15.37
C GLN A 51 0.29 -4.36 15.77
N THR A 52 -0.06 -4.68 17.02
CA THR A 52 -0.08 -6.06 17.54
C THR A 52 -0.90 -6.98 16.64
N GLY A 53 -0.34 -8.15 16.32
CA GLY A 53 -0.98 -9.16 15.47
C GLY A 53 -0.83 -8.89 13.97
N PHE A 54 -0.02 -7.92 13.56
CA PHE A 54 0.44 -7.76 12.18
C PHE A 54 1.87 -8.31 12.02
N PRO A 55 2.28 -8.73 10.80
CA PRO A 55 1.47 -8.76 9.58
C PRO A 55 0.34 -9.80 9.61
N LYS A 56 -0.77 -9.47 8.97
CA LYS A 56 -1.92 -10.38 8.82
C LYS A 56 -2.01 -10.92 7.41
N THR A 57 -2.46 -12.15 7.28
CA THR A 57 -2.84 -12.71 5.99
C THR A 57 -4.12 -12.05 5.51
N LEU A 58 -4.11 -11.52 4.28
CA LEU A 58 -5.28 -10.94 3.64
C LEU A 58 -6.17 -12.05 3.08
N ASN A 59 -7.49 -11.87 3.17
CA ASN A 59 -8.42 -12.72 2.41
C ASN A 59 -8.29 -12.37 0.92
N ARG A 60 -7.89 -13.34 0.11
CA ARG A 60 -7.70 -13.18 -1.35
C ARG A 60 -9.00 -12.89 -2.08
N GLU A 61 -10.15 -13.27 -1.55
CA GLU A 61 -11.45 -12.99 -2.18
C GLU A 61 -11.84 -11.50 -2.11
N ALA A 62 -11.32 -10.78 -1.12
CA ALA A 62 -11.62 -9.37 -0.90
C ALA A 62 -10.64 -8.42 -1.61
N LEU A 63 -9.62 -8.95 -2.27
CA LEU A 63 -8.56 -8.17 -2.90
C LEU A 63 -8.33 -8.62 -4.33
N PRO A 64 -7.91 -7.70 -5.22
CA PRO A 64 -7.44 -8.12 -6.51
C PRO A 64 -6.10 -8.88 -6.36
N GLU A 65 -5.81 -9.85 -7.24
CA GLU A 65 -4.72 -10.81 -7.06
C GLU A 65 -3.33 -10.18 -6.93
N THR A 66 -3.09 -9.08 -7.65
CA THR A 66 -1.79 -8.39 -7.72
C THR A 66 -2.00 -6.89 -7.60
N PRO A 67 -2.28 -6.36 -6.40
CA PRO A 67 -2.50 -4.93 -6.25
C PRO A 67 -1.20 -4.20 -6.59
N LYS A 68 -1.30 -3.16 -7.42
CA LYS A 68 -0.14 -2.38 -7.92
C LYS A 68 -0.15 -0.94 -7.45
N PHE A 69 -1.34 -0.40 -7.15
CA PHE A 69 -1.43 0.91 -6.54
C PHE A 69 -2.73 1.07 -5.76
N ALA A 70 -2.70 1.97 -4.79
CA ALA A 70 -3.85 2.40 -4.01
C ALA A 70 -4.11 3.88 -4.32
N LEU A 71 -5.39 4.25 -4.38
CA LEU A 71 -5.82 5.64 -4.45
C LEU A 71 -6.82 5.90 -3.35
N GLN A 72 -6.58 6.96 -2.58
CA GLN A 72 -7.56 7.52 -1.68
C GLN A 72 -8.21 8.73 -2.34
N TYR A 73 -9.54 8.78 -2.35
CA TYR A 73 -10.28 9.96 -2.80
C TYR A 73 -11.43 10.25 -1.84
N THR A 74 -11.77 11.53 -1.72
CA THR A 74 -12.90 12.00 -0.92
C THR A 74 -13.89 12.64 -1.88
N ASP A 75 -15.11 12.11 -1.93
CA ASP A 75 -16.23 12.70 -2.67
C ASP A 75 -17.13 13.52 -1.72
N SER A 76 -18.30 13.96 -2.20
CA SER A 76 -19.27 14.72 -1.42
C SER A 76 -19.82 13.98 -0.18
N SER A 77 -19.55 12.68 -0.03
CA SER A 77 -19.99 11.86 1.11
C SER A 77 -19.19 12.08 2.40
N ARG A 78 -18.14 12.92 2.40
CA ARG A 78 -17.23 13.19 3.54
C ARG A 78 -16.40 11.98 4.02
N TYR A 79 -16.66 10.78 3.50
CA TYR A 79 -15.89 9.58 3.84
C TYR A 79 -14.82 9.33 2.79
N PRO A 80 -13.54 9.21 3.19
CA PRO A 80 -12.50 8.83 2.25
C PRO A 80 -12.73 7.40 1.77
N ARG A 81 -12.69 7.19 0.46
CA ARG A 81 -12.75 5.87 -0.18
C ARG A 81 -11.35 5.45 -0.59
N LEU A 82 -11.04 4.18 -0.35
CA LEU A 82 -9.80 3.54 -0.79
C LEU A 82 -10.12 2.63 -1.99
N LEU A 83 -9.42 2.86 -3.10
CA LEU A 83 -9.47 2.01 -4.28
C LEU A 83 -8.14 1.28 -4.41
N LEU A 84 -8.20 -0.03 -4.63
CA LEU A 84 -7.05 -0.86 -4.94
C LEU A 84 -7.14 -1.30 -6.39
N PHE A 85 -6.06 -1.08 -7.13
CA PHE A 85 -5.99 -1.38 -8.55
C PHE A 85 -4.96 -2.46 -8.82
N SER A 86 -5.29 -3.32 -9.78
CA SER A 86 -4.41 -4.36 -10.27
C SER A 86 -4.27 -4.26 -11.77
N VAL A 87 -3.10 -4.66 -12.27
CA VAL A 87 -2.87 -4.84 -13.69
C VAL A 87 -3.30 -6.27 -14.02
N ARG A 88 -4.30 -6.45 -14.89
CA ARG A 88 -4.61 -7.80 -15.39
C ARG A 88 -3.44 -8.24 -16.27
N HIS A 89 -2.83 -9.37 -15.94
CA HIS A 89 -2.03 -10.10 -16.92
C HIS A 89 -3.00 -10.72 -17.93
N SER A 90 -2.94 -10.26 -19.18
CA SER A 90 -3.59 -10.94 -20.29
C SER A 90 -2.86 -12.25 -20.54
N SER A 91 -3.36 -13.35 -19.99
CA SER A 91 -2.97 -14.68 -20.43
C SER A 91 -3.52 -14.88 -21.84
N PHE A 92 -2.70 -14.67 -22.86
CA PHE A 92 -3.01 -15.18 -24.19
C PHE A 92 -2.95 -16.71 -24.10
N LEU A 93 -4.11 -17.35 -24.03
CA LEU A 93 -4.22 -18.78 -24.31
C LEU A 93 -3.94 -18.95 -25.80
N SER A 94 -2.71 -19.33 -26.15
CA SER A 94 -2.41 -19.89 -27.46
C SER A 94 -3.13 -21.24 -27.55
N LEU A 95 -4.23 -21.30 -28.28
CA LEU A 95 -4.82 -22.57 -28.69
C LEU A 95 -3.91 -23.17 -29.77
N SER A 96 -3.28 -24.30 -29.43
CA SER A 96 -2.58 -25.19 -30.37
C SER A 96 -3.55 -25.97 -31.24
#